data_AF-A0A350I9N5-F1
#
_entry.id   AF-A0A350I9N5-F1
#
_cell.length_a   1.000
_cell.length_b   1.000
_cell.length_c   1.000
_cell.angle_alpha   90.00
_cell.angle_beta   90.00
_cell.angle_gamma   90.00
#
_symmetry.space_group_name_H-M   'P 1'
#
loop_
_entity.id
_entity.type
_entity.pdbx_description
1 polymer ?
#
loop_
_entity_poly.entity_id
_entity_poly.type
_entity_poly.pdbx_seq_one_letter_code
_entity_poly.pdbx_strand_id
1 'polypeptide(L)'
;MSEEKQIYTLPLAPQNLVEIYKVKEEDEDFVLWVDYLASKEKLSAKHILIYLANTNFKTTFAQVDEDLLLEYIKSDFIIDSPFLSRFVVMAIKARYRYEFNGLEQQLLDIFSKDQLHDFVDKHIDLIDEVCNNMAELIPFVICKFHENLSDENKAIEIEVKDAVDQITVVDKPTVCGPNVARLLTDGWDGFLLVCSMLGFKMQYNKQMYNDKPAYFGKDLFYVLTQANITNNILSMMPPGFIISVDIPKPKTEEEIEADIKADIQSEAEANTNDSETE
;
A
#
# COMPACT_ATOMS: atom_id res chain seq x y z
N MET A 1 -22.50 -22.14 3.58
CA MET A 1 -22.14 -22.56 2.20
C MET A 1 -21.44 -21.37 1.58
N SER A 2 -20.16 -21.48 1.22
CA SER A 2 -19.45 -20.37 0.57
C SER A 2 -20.05 -20.16 -0.81
N GLU A 3 -20.66 -19.00 -1.06
CA GLU A 3 -21.03 -18.60 -2.42
C GLU A 3 -19.77 -18.65 -3.29
N GLU A 4 -19.84 -19.37 -4.41
CA GLU A 4 -18.75 -19.37 -5.39
C GLU A 4 -18.57 -17.93 -5.89
N LYS A 5 -17.44 -17.32 -5.57
CA LYS A 5 -17.15 -15.94 -5.99
C LYS A 5 -17.08 -15.90 -7.51
N GLN A 6 -17.93 -15.06 -8.11
CA GLN A 6 -17.96 -14.90 -9.56
C GLN A 6 -16.63 -14.28 -10.05
N ILE A 7 -15.99 -14.96 -11.00
CA ILE A 7 -14.75 -14.50 -11.64
C ILE A 7 -15.10 -13.84 -12.98
N TYR A 8 -14.55 -12.66 -13.23
CA TYR A 8 -14.86 -11.83 -14.39
C TYR A 8 -13.70 -11.72 -15.38
N THR A 9 -13.99 -11.84 -16.67
CA THR A 9 -13.07 -11.52 -17.76
C THR A 9 -13.25 -10.07 -18.19
N LEU A 10 -12.15 -9.35 -18.38
CA LEU A 10 -12.15 -7.97 -18.84
C LEU A 10 -12.07 -7.86 -20.38
N PRO A 11 -12.70 -6.83 -20.99
CA PRO A 11 -13.54 -5.81 -20.35
C PRO A 11 -14.89 -6.39 -19.91
N LEU A 12 -15.45 -5.84 -18.81
CA LEU A 12 -16.76 -6.28 -18.31
C LEU A 12 -17.85 -5.99 -19.34
N ALA A 13 -18.80 -6.92 -19.47
CA ALA A 13 -20.04 -6.66 -20.18
C ALA A 13 -20.81 -5.53 -19.46
N PRO A 14 -21.52 -4.64 -20.19
CA PRO A 14 -22.26 -3.54 -19.57
C PRO A 14 -23.26 -3.98 -18.48
N GLN A 15 -23.88 -5.15 -18.65
CA GLN A 15 -24.80 -5.72 -17.66
C GLN A 15 -24.09 -6.05 -16.34
N ASN A 16 -22.95 -6.74 -16.42
CA ASN A 16 -22.12 -7.06 -15.24
C ASN A 16 -21.67 -5.78 -14.53
N LEU A 17 -21.28 -4.74 -15.27
CA LEU A 17 -20.84 -3.49 -14.67
C LEU A 17 -21.96 -2.83 -13.84
N VAL A 18 -23.18 -2.80 -14.37
CA VAL A 18 -24.35 -2.26 -13.65
C VAL A 18 -24.67 -3.09 -12.40
N GLU A 19 -24.59 -4.41 -12.49
CA GLU A 19 -24.81 -5.30 -11.36
C GLU A 19 -23.76 -5.10 -10.26
N ILE A 20 -22.48 -5.03 -10.63
CA ILE A 20 -21.39 -4.78 -9.69
C ILE A 20 -21.57 -3.44 -8.97
N TYR A 21 -21.99 -2.38 -9.68
CA TYR A 21 -22.23 -1.09 -9.02
C TYR A 21 -23.37 -1.16 -8.00
N LYS A 22 -24.43 -1.94 -8.25
CA LYS A 22 -25.51 -2.14 -7.27
C LYS A 22 -25.02 -2.90 -6.04
N VAL A 23 -24.21 -3.95 -6.25
CA VAL A 23 -23.61 -4.69 -5.14
C VAL A 23 -22.71 -3.78 -4.31
N LYS A 24 -21.89 -2.94 -4.98
CA LYS A 24 -20.98 -2.01 -4.29
C LYS A 24 -21.72 -0.92 -3.49
N GLU A 25 -22.95 -0.56 -3.87
CA GLU A 25 -23.78 0.36 -3.08
C GLU A 25 -24.22 -0.28 -1.74
N GLU A 26 -24.30 -1.61 -1.68
CA GLU A 26 -24.71 -2.38 -0.50
C GLU A 26 -23.51 -2.96 0.28
N ASP A 27 -22.40 -3.24 -0.41
CA ASP A 27 -21.15 -3.80 0.11
C ASP A 27 -19.95 -2.92 -0.29
N GLU A 28 -19.54 -2.05 0.64
CA GLU A 28 -18.39 -1.16 0.44
C GLU A 28 -17.06 -1.93 0.27
N ASP A 29 -16.99 -3.18 0.74
CA ASP A 29 -15.80 -4.04 0.71
C ASP A 29 -15.74 -4.96 -0.51
N PHE A 30 -16.66 -4.80 -1.47
CA PHE A 30 -16.71 -5.60 -2.69
C PHE A 30 -15.34 -5.68 -3.39
N VAL A 31 -14.92 -6.91 -3.71
CA VAL A 31 -13.68 -7.19 -4.46
C VAL A 31 -14.03 -7.78 -5.83
N LEU A 32 -13.58 -7.14 -6.90
CA LEU A 32 -13.66 -7.67 -8.25
C LEU A 32 -12.61 -8.77 -8.46
N TRP A 33 -13.07 -10.01 -8.68
CA TRP A 33 -12.21 -11.14 -9.02
C TRP A 33 -11.99 -11.21 -10.52
N VAL A 34 -10.76 -10.98 -10.96
CA VAL A 34 -10.40 -10.91 -12.39
C VAL A 34 -9.75 -12.22 -12.85
N ASP A 35 -10.29 -12.80 -13.92
CA ASP A 35 -9.61 -13.84 -14.71
C ASP A 35 -8.55 -13.16 -15.58
N TYR A 36 -7.33 -13.13 -15.07
CA TYR A 36 -6.23 -12.43 -15.73
C TYR A 36 -5.88 -13.08 -17.08
N LEU A 37 -5.80 -14.41 -17.13
CA LEU A 37 -5.39 -15.14 -18.34
C LEU A 37 -6.41 -14.99 -19.46
N ALA A 38 -7.71 -15.15 -19.17
CA ALA A 38 -8.75 -14.92 -20.16
C ALA A 38 -8.80 -13.45 -20.60
N SER A 39 -8.55 -12.50 -19.70
CA SER A 39 -8.50 -11.08 -20.04
C SER A 39 -7.33 -10.74 -20.97
N LYS A 40 -6.18 -11.42 -20.79
CA LYS A 40 -5.00 -11.26 -21.64
C LYS A 40 -5.22 -11.65 -23.10
N GLU A 41 -6.22 -12.47 -23.41
CA GLU A 41 -6.56 -12.82 -24.80
C GLU A 41 -7.01 -11.59 -25.62
N LYS A 42 -7.49 -10.54 -24.94
CA LYS A 42 -8.03 -9.33 -25.58
C LYS A 42 -7.28 -8.06 -25.21
N LEU A 43 -6.70 -7.99 -24.02
CA LEU A 43 -6.09 -6.79 -23.47
C LEU A 43 -4.67 -7.10 -22.97
N SER A 44 -3.69 -6.25 -23.27
CA SER A 44 -2.38 -6.33 -22.60
C SER A 44 -2.53 -6.02 -21.09
N ALA A 45 -1.58 -6.45 -20.26
CA ALA A 45 -1.53 -6.12 -18.83
C ALA A 45 -1.71 -4.61 -18.53
N LYS A 46 -1.05 -3.74 -19.31
CA LYS A 46 -1.22 -2.28 -19.24
C LYS A 46 -2.68 -1.83 -19.36
N HIS A 47 -3.36 -2.28 -20.42
CA HIS A 47 -4.75 -1.93 -20.68
C HIS A 47 -5.71 -2.52 -19.64
N ILE A 48 -5.39 -3.68 -19.05
CA ILE A 48 -6.13 -4.24 -17.92
C ILE A 48 -6.04 -3.30 -16.71
N LEU A 49 -4.84 -2.87 -16.32
CA LEU A 49 -4.66 -1.98 -15.17
C LEU A 49 -5.29 -0.60 -15.39
N ILE A 50 -5.19 -0.04 -16.60
CA ILE A 50 -5.89 1.20 -16.95
C ILE A 50 -7.41 1.04 -16.82
N TYR A 51 -7.96 -0.09 -17.27
CA TYR A 51 -9.39 -0.37 -17.12
C TYR A 51 -9.80 -0.39 -15.65
N LEU A 52 -9.06 -1.12 -14.81
CA LEU A 52 -9.35 -1.25 -13.38
C LEU A 52 -9.22 0.07 -12.62
N ALA A 53 -8.22 0.89 -12.95
CA ALA A 53 -8.06 2.22 -12.40
C ALA A 53 -9.28 3.11 -12.68
N ASN A 54 -9.83 3.03 -13.91
CA ASN A 54 -11.00 3.83 -14.30
C ASN A 54 -12.30 3.37 -13.63
N THR A 55 -12.42 2.09 -13.30
CA THR A 55 -13.61 1.58 -12.58
C THR A 55 -13.56 1.85 -11.08
N ASN A 56 -12.36 2.08 -10.54
CA ASN A 56 -12.12 2.29 -9.11
C ASN A 56 -12.72 1.17 -8.23
N PHE A 57 -12.51 -0.07 -8.67
CA PHE A 57 -12.86 -1.27 -7.91
C PHE A 57 -11.63 -1.75 -7.14
N LYS A 58 -11.84 -2.22 -5.91
CA LYS A 58 -10.89 -3.10 -5.23
C LYS A 58 -10.86 -4.41 -6.00
N THR A 59 -9.66 -4.89 -6.34
CA THR A 59 -9.49 -5.97 -7.32
C THR A 59 -8.51 -7.03 -6.84
N THR A 60 -8.78 -8.27 -7.22
CA THR A 60 -7.87 -9.39 -7.04
C THR A 60 -7.82 -10.21 -8.33
N PHE A 61 -6.78 -11.04 -8.47
CA PHE A 61 -6.53 -11.81 -9.68
C PHE A 61 -6.41 -13.29 -9.34
N ALA A 62 -6.93 -14.15 -10.23
CA ALA A 62 -6.77 -15.59 -10.10
C ALA A 62 -5.33 -16.05 -10.41
N GLN A 63 -4.60 -15.29 -11.22
CA GLN A 63 -3.20 -15.54 -11.59
C GLN A 63 -2.41 -14.22 -11.72
N VAL A 64 -1.09 -14.32 -11.60
CA VAL A 64 -0.16 -13.20 -11.76
C VAL A 64 1.01 -13.65 -12.64
N ASP A 65 1.51 -12.76 -13.49
CA ASP A 65 2.76 -12.95 -14.22
C ASP A 65 3.66 -11.72 -14.16
N GLU A 66 4.84 -11.84 -14.78
CA GLU A 66 5.86 -10.80 -14.86
C GLU A 66 5.31 -9.49 -15.48
N ASP A 67 4.51 -9.57 -16.55
CA ASP A 67 3.96 -8.39 -17.22
C ASP A 67 3.00 -7.63 -16.30
N LEU A 68 2.14 -8.35 -15.57
CA LEU A 68 1.18 -7.74 -14.65
C LEU A 68 1.88 -6.97 -13.54
N LEU A 69 2.90 -7.57 -12.93
CA LEU A 69 3.67 -6.91 -11.86
C LEU A 69 4.44 -5.70 -12.37
N LEU A 70 5.07 -5.80 -13.55
CA LEU A 70 5.78 -4.67 -14.16
C LEU A 70 4.85 -3.50 -14.42
N GLU A 71 3.71 -3.75 -15.07
CA GLU A 71 2.76 -2.70 -15.39
C GLU A 71 2.09 -2.15 -14.11
N TYR A 72 1.93 -2.96 -13.06
CA TYR A 72 1.42 -2.48 -11.77
C TYR A 72 2.38 -1.50 -11.11
N ILE A 73 3.68 -1.83 -11.05
CA ILE A 73 4.70 -0.95 -10.48
C ILE A 73 4.83 0.35 -11.29
N LYS A 74 4.74 0.27 -12.62
CA LYS A 74 4.98 1.40 -13.54
C LYS A 74 3.73 2.21 -13.90
N SER A 75 2.54 1.73 -13.53
CA SER A 75 1.27 2.34 -13.93
C SER A 75 1.19 3.78 -13.48
N ASP A 76 0.87 4.72 -14.37
CA ASP A 76 0.59 6.13 -14.02
C ASP A 76 -0.71 6.32 -13.21
N PHE A 77 -1.50 5.26 -13.07
CA PHE A 77 -2.76 5.24 -12.35
C PHE A 77 -2.66 4.41 -11.07
N ILE A 78 -3.48 4.75 -10.08
CA ILE A 78 -3.63 3.95 -8.87
C ILE A 78 -4.58 2.79 -9.13
N ILE A 79 -4.16 1.59 -8.77
CA ILE A 79 -4.99 0.38 -8.79
C ILE A 79 -5.11 -0.12 -7.36
N ASP A 80 -6.35 -0.27 -6.90
CA ASP A 80 -6.64 -0.87 -5.60
C ASP A 80 -6.58 -2.40 -5.75
N SER A 81 -5.40 -2.96 -5.51
CA SER A 81 -5.17 -4.41 -5.49
C SER A 81 -4.15 -4.77 -4.41
N PRO A 82 -4.62 -5.02 -3.16
CA PRO A 82 -3.75 -5.48 -2.08
C PRO A 82 -2.98 -6.75 -2.44
N PHE A 83 -3.57 -7.59 -3.31
CA PHE A 83 -2.96 -8.80 -3.84
C PHE A 83 -1.70 -8.51 -4.67
N LEU A 84 -1.75 -7.56 -5.60
CA LEU A 84 -0.55 -7.15 -6.36
C LEU A 84 0.46 -6.42 -5.47
N SER A 85 0.00 -5.55 -4.57
CA SER A 85 0.85 -4.90 -3.56
C SER A 85 1.69 -5.95 -2.81
N ARG A 86 1.06 -7.07 -2.43
CA ARG A 86 1.71 -8.15 -1.69
C ARG A 86 2.79 -8.86 -2.51
N PHE A 87 2.57 -9.13 -3.79
CA PHE A 87 3.62 -9.70 -4.64
C PHE A 87 4.82 -8.76 -4.80
N VAL A 88 4.59 -7.44 -4.86
CA VAL A 88 5.70 -6.47 -4.87
C VAL A 88 6.46 -6.51 -3.54
N VAL A 89 5.78 -6.61 -2.39
CA VAL A 89 6.43 -6.80 -1.08
C VAL A 89 7.23 -8.10 -1.04
N MET A 90 6.70 -9.20 -1.59
CA MET A 90 7.43 -10.46 -1.70
C MET A 90 8.68 -10.31 -2.58
N ALA A 91 8.62 -9.53 -3.67
CA ALA A 91 9.78 -9.23 -4.50
C ALA A 91 10.85 -8.43 -3.73
N ILE A 92 10.43 -7.46 -2.90
CA ILE A 92 11.33 -6.72 -1.98
C ILE A 92 11.98 -7.67 -0.97
N LYS A 93 11.20 -8.55 -0.34
CA LYS A 93 11.70 -9.56 0.60
C LYS A 93 12.71 -10.49 -0.09
N ALA A 94 12.40 -10.97 -1.29
CA ALA A 94 13.32 -11.78 -2.08
C ALA A 94 14.63 -11.03 -2.40
N ARG A 95 14.54 -9.74 -2.78
CA ARG A 95 15.69 -8.86 -3.06
C ARG A 95 16.62 -8.69 -1.86
N TYR A 96 16.07 -8.65 -0.64
CA TYR A 96 16.84 -8.56 0.61
C TYR A 96 17.06 -9.91 1.29
N ARG A 97 16.64 -11.02 0.67
CA ARG A 97 16.74 -12.39 1.21
C ARG A 97 16.06 -12.56 2.56
N TYR A 98 14.95 -11.85 2.76
CA TYR A 98 14.11 -11.97 3.94
C TYR A 98 13.14 -13.16 3.79
N GLU A 99 12.78 -13.79 4.90
CA GLU A 99 11.88 -14.95 4.89
C GLU A 99 10.43 -14.57 4.58
N PHE A 100 9.73 -15.49 3.91
CA PHE A 100 8.29 -15.36 3.65
C PHE A 100 7.49 -15.99 4.80
N ASN A 101 6.46 -15.29 5.26
CA ASN A 101 5.55 -15.81 6.26
C ASN A 101 4.63 -16.92 5.70
N GLY A 102 3.85 -17.57 6.55
CA GLY A 102 2.99 -18.69 6.14
C GLY A 102 1.95 -18.35 5.07
N LEU A 103 1.41 -17.12 5.07
CA LEU A 103 0.45 -16.67 4.07
C LEU A 103 1.15 -16.37 2.73
N GLU A 104 2.32 -15.76 2.77
CA GLU A 104 3.14 -15.48 1.59
C GLU A 104 3.62 -16.78 0.92
N GLN A 105 3.90 -17.83 1.71
CA GLN A 105 4.23 -19.14 1.16
C GLN A 105 3.07 -19.75 0.35
N GLN A 106 1.82 -19.51 0.73
CA GLN A 106 0.66 -19.98 -0.04
C GLN A 106 0.52 -19.23 -1.38
N LEU A 107 0.93 -17.95 -1.43
CA LEU A 107 0.91 -17.16 -2.66
C LEU A 107 1.93 -17.67 -3.70
N LEU A 108 2.94 -18.45 -3.29
CA LEU A 108 3.89 -19.06 -4.20
C LEU A 108 3.27 -20.15 -5.09
N ASP A 109 2.07 -20.64 -4.78
CA ASP A 109 1.33 -21.53 -5.68
C ASP A 109 0.82 -20.79 -6.93
N ILE A 110 0.70 -19.46 -6.85
CA ILE A 110 0.21 -18.59 -7.93
C ILE A 110 1.37 -17.99 -8.72
N PHE A 111 2.41 -17.52 -8.03
CA PHE A 111 3.63 -17.00 -8.63
C PHE A 111 4.82 -17.62 -7.92
N SER A 112 5.37 -18.67 -8.55
CA SER A 112 6.35 -19.56 -7.91
C SER A 112 7.59 -18.82 -7.44
N LYS A 113 8.28 -19.43 -6.47
CA LYS A 113 9.53 -18.90 -5.93
C LYS A 113 10.58 -18.65 -7.01
N ASP A 114 10.69 -19.56 -7.99
CA ASP A 114 11.63 -19.42 -9.12
C ASP A 114 11.22 -18.24 -10.01
N GLN A 115 9.93 -18.10 -10.34
CA GLN A 115 9.44 -16.94 -11.10
C GLN A 115 9.68 -15.61 -10.36
N LEU A 116 9.51 -15.60 -9.05
CA LEU A 116 9.75 -14.41 -8.22
C LEU A 116 11.25 -14.04 -8.18
N HIS A 117 12.14 -15.01 -8.03
CA HIS A 117 13.58 -14.77 -8.09
C HIS A 117 14.02 -14.31 -9.50
N ASP A 118 13.54 -14.96 -10.55
CA ASP A 118 13.80 -14.55 -11.93
C ASP A 118 13.30 -13.14 -12.21
N PHE A 119 12.13 -12.76 -11.68
CA PHE A 119 11.59 -11.41 -11.78
C PHE A 119 12.51 -10.38 -11.12
N VAL A 120 12.94 -10.65 -9.88
CA VAL A 120 13.85 -9.75 -9.15
C VAL A 120 15.19 -9.61 -9.85
N ASP A 121 15.76 -10.71 -10.35
CA ASP A 121 17.06 -10.69 -11.01
C ASP A 121 17.01 -9.93 -12.35
N LYS A 122 15.92 -10.09 -13.13
CA LYS A 122 15.73 -9.36 -14.40
C LYS A 122 15.45 -7.88 -14.18
N HIS A 123 14.76 -7.51 -13.10
CA HIS A 123 14.24 -6.16 -12.86
C HIS A 123 14.83 -5.52 -11.60
N ILE A 124 16.07 -5.85 -11.26
CA ILE A 124 16.71 -5.41 -10.01
C ILE A 124 16.71 -3.88 -9.87
N ASP A 125 16.98 -3.15 -10.95
CA ASP A 125 17.00 -1.68 -10.94
C ASP A 125 15.61 -1.10 -10.61
N LEU A 126 14.54 -1.73 -11.12
CA LEU A 126 13.17 -1.32 -10.84
C LEU A 126 12.83 -1.58 -9.37
N ILE A 127 13.20 -2.74 -8.83
CA ILE A 127 12.93 -3.08 -7.43
C ILE A 127 13.74 -2.18 -6.49
N ASP A 128 14.99 -1.88 -6.82
CA ASP A 128 15.83 -0.95 -6.06
C ASP A 128 15.25 0.48 -6.13
N GLU A 129 14.68 0.89 -7.26
CA GLU A 129 13.96 2.17 -7.37
C GLU A 129 12.68 2.20 -6.53
N VAL A 130 11.88 1.12 -6.50
CA VAL A 130 10.72 0.98 -5.60
C VAL A 130 11.16 1.12 -4.14
N CYS A 131 12.20 0.41 -3.72
CA CYS A 131 12.71 0.48 -2.36
C CYS A 131 13.22 1.89 -2.01
N ASN A 132 13.95 2.53 -2.93
CA ASN A 132 14.39 3.91 -2.72
C ASN A 132 13.20 4.85 -2.58
N ASN A 133 12.20 4.79 -3.47
CA ASN A 133 11.00 5.61 -3.38
C ASN A 133 10.30 5.38 -2.03
N MET A 134 10.05 4.13 -1.63
CA MET A 134 9.44 3.83 -0.31
C MET A 134 10.21 4.45 0.86
N ALA A 135 11.55 4.41 0.84
CA ALA A 135 12.38 5.02 1.88
C ALA A 135 12.31 6.57 1.91
N GLU A 136 11.92 7.21 0.80
CA GLU A 136 11.71 8.66 0.69
C GLU A 136 10.36 9.11 1.32
N LEU A 137 9.51 8.18 1.77
CA LEU A 137 8.25 8.52 2.43
C LEU A 137 8.44 9.31 3.73
N ILE A 138 9.42 8.93 4.55
CA ILE A 138 9.66 9.56 5.85
C ILE A 138 10.02 11.05 5.70
N PRO A 139 11.04 11.44 4.90
CA PRO A 139 11.32 12.85 4.71
C PRO A 139 10.14 13.61 4.08
N PHE A 140 9.37 12.98 3.17
CA PHE A 140 8.13 13.59 2.66
C PHE A 140 7.12 13.88 3.78
N VAL A 141 6.86 12.91 4.65
CA VAL A 141 5.90 13.04 5.77
C VAL A 141 6.36 14.10 6.77
N ILE A 142 7.66 14.16 7.10
CA ILE A 142 8.20 15.18 8.02
C ILE A 142 8.02 16.58 7.42
N CYS A 143 8.36 16.78 6.14
CA CYS A 143 8.17 18.05 5.46
C CYS A 143 6.68 18.47 5.44
N LYS A 144 5.78 17.57 5.03
CA LYS A 144 4.34 17.86 4.96
C LYS A 144 3.72 18.07 6.34
N PHE A 145 4.13 17.31 7.35
CA PHE A 145 3.72 17.54 8.73
C PHE A 145 4.07 18.96 9.18
N HIS A 146 5.34 19.36 9.02
CA HIS A 146 5.79 20.70 9.39
C HIS A 146 5.06 21.80 8.60
N GLU A 147 4.86 21.62 7.28
CA GLU A 147 4.11 22.58 6.45
C GLU A 147 2.69 22.84 6.97
N ASN A 148 2.01 21.80 7.47
CA ASN A 148 0.63 21.85 7.95
C ASN A 148 0.48 22.32 9.42
N LEU A 149 1.58 22.55 10.14
CA LEU A 149 1.52 23.14 11.48
C LEU A 149 1.11 24.63 11.43
N SER A 150 0.44 25.09 12.50
CA SER A 150 0.22 26.52 12.74
C SER A 150 1.55 27.24 12.97
N ASP A 151 1.59 28.55 12.75
CA ASP A 151 2.80 29.36 12.97
C ASP A 151 3.28 29.28 14.43
N GLU A 152 2.36 29.18 15.38
CA GLU A 152 2.66 28.99 16.81
C GLU A 152 3.36 27.64 17.07
N ASN A 153 2.86 26.55 16.46
CA ASN A 153 3.47 25.23 16.62
C ASN A 153 4.82 25.14 15.89
N LYS A 154 4.96 25.74 14.70
CA LYS A 154 6.24 25.80 13.99
C LYS A 154 7.34 26.49 14.80
N ALA A 155 6.99 27.45 15.65
CA ALA A 155 7.95 28.17 16.46
C ALA A 155 8.56 27.32 17.59
N ILE A 156 7.86 26.27 18.04
CA ILE A 156 8.34 25.38 19.12
C ILE A 156 8.96 24.07 18.60
N GLU A 157 8.64 23.67 17.36
CA GLU A 157 9.15 22.44 16.72
C GLU A 157 10.55 22.62 16.11
N ILE A 158 11.54 22.92 16.96
CA ILE A 158 12.92 23.23 16.52
C ILE A 158 13.56 22.01 15.84
N GLU A 159 13.44 20.82 16.41
CA GLU A 159 14.05 19.59 15.87
C GLU A 159 13.42 19.18 14.53
N VAL A 160 12.09 19.28 14.41
CA VAL A 160 11.39 19.02 13.13
C VAL A 160 11.87 20.00 12.07
N LYS A 161 11.96 21.29 12.41
CA LYS A 161 12.44 22.32 11.50
C LYS A 161 13.88 22.06 11.04
N ASP A 162 14.78 21.76 11.97
CA ASP A 162 16.18 21.46 11.67
C ASP A 162 16.32 20.23 10.75
N ALA A 163 15.44 19.23 10.91
CA ALA A 163 15.37 18.09 10.00
C ALA A 163 14.85 18.50 8.61
N VAL A 164 13.77 19.29 8.54
CA VAL A 164 13.21 19.80 7.28
C VAL A 164 14.23 20.61 6.50
N ASP A 165 15.00 21.46 7.16
CA ASP A 165 16.04 22.30 6.53
C ASP A 165 17.18 21.47 5.92
N GLN A 166 17.35 20.22 6.35
CA GLN A 166 18.34 19.28 5.81
C GLN A 166 17.77 18.37 4.70
N ILE A 167 16.44 18.28 4.56
CA ILE A 167 15.80 17.43 3.57
C ILE A 167 15.88 18.08 2.18
N THR A 168 16.41 17.33 1.21
CA THR A 168 16.51 17.78 -0.17
C THR A 168 15.30 17.33 -1.00
N VAL A 169 14.54 18.28 -1.52
CA VAL A 169 13.47 17.98 -2.48
C VAL A 169 14.05 17.89 -3.89
N VAL A 170 14.03 16.69 -4.49
CA VAL A 170 14.56 16.47 -5.84
C VAL A 170 13.45 16.37 -6.88
N ASP A 171 13.79 16.69 -8.13
CA ASP A 171 12.91 16.63 -9.29
C ASP A 171 13.57 15.73 -10.34
N LYS A 172 13.32 14.42 -10.25
CA LYS A 172 13.93 13.43 -11.14
C LYS A 172 12.86 12.56 -11.77
N PRO A 173 13.01 12.16 -13.05
CA PRO A 173 12.16 11.13 -13.64
C PRO A 173 12.18 9.87 -12.77
N THR A 174 11.02 9.26 -12.64
CA THR A 174 10.80 7.96 -11.98
C THR A 174 9.99 7.10 -12.93
N VAL A 175 10.33 5.80 -12.99
CA VAL A 175 9.53 4.83 -13.75
C VAL A 175 8.46 4.19 -12.87
N CYS A 176 8.50 4.42 -11.56
CA CYS A 176 7.51 3.95 -10.63
C CYS A 176 6.27 4.86 -10.66
N GLY A 177 5.10 4.24 -10.63
CA GLY A 177 3.82 4.91 -10.55
C GLY A 177 3.36 5.23 -9.12
N PRO A 178 2.18 5.87 -8.94
CA PRO A 178 1.64 6.21 -7.63
C PRO A 178 1.22 4.97 -6.80
N ASN A 179 1.23 3.76 -7.37
CA ASN A 179 0.98 2.52 -6.62
C ASN A 179 2.01 2.25 -5.51
N VAL A 180 3.18 2.92 -5.53
CA VAL A 180 4.09 2.91 -4.37
C VAL A 180 3.35 3.33 -3.09
N ALA A 181 2.38 4.25 -3.15
CA ALA A 181 1.55 4.60 -2.00
C ALA A 181 0.68 3.43 -1.49
N ARG A 182 0.18 2.56 -2.39
CA ARG A 182 -0.55 1.35 -1.99
C ARG A 182 0.36 0.32 -1.34
N LEU A 183 1.64 0.26 -1.74
CA LEU A 183 2.63 -0.53 -1.01
C LEU A 183 2.86 -0.01 0.42
N LEU A 184 2.64 1.27 0.67
CA LEU A 184 2.80 1.85 2.00
C LEU A 184 1.57 1.61 2.88
N THR A 185 0.37 1.54 2.30
CA THR A 185 -0.87 1.22 3.05
C THR A 185 -1.06 -0.28 3.26
N ASP A 186 -0.85 -1.08 2.21
CA ASP A 186 -1.15 -2.52 2.20
C ASP A 186 0.09 -3.38 2.49
N GLY A 187 1.27 -2.75 2.43
CA GLY A 187 2.60 -3.36 2.44
C GLY A 187 3.51 -2.85 3.55
N TRP A 188 2.94 -2.44 4.69
CA TRP A 188 3.66 -1.78 5.78
C TRP A 188 4.91 -2.55 6.26
N ASP A 189 4.82 -3.88 6.35
CA ASP A 189 5.96 -4.73 6.69
C ASP A 189 7.12 -4.65 5.67
N GLY A 190 6.79 -4.52 4.39
CA GLY A 190 7.75 -4.26 3.32
C GLY A 190 8.43 -2.89 3.48
N PHE A 191 7.67 -1.85 3.86
CA PHE A 191 8.22 -0.54 4.18
C PHE A 191 9.19 -0.59 5.36
N LEU A 192 8.82 -1.27 6.45
CA LEU A 192 9.71 -1.44 7.62
C LEU A 192 11.01 -2.16 7.26
N LEU A 193 10.93 -3.20 6.41
CA LEU A 193 12.11 -3.88 5.89
C LEU A 193 12.98 -2.94 5.05
N VAL A 194 12.39 -2.17 4.15
CA VAL A 194 13.14 -1.19 3.34
C VAL A 194 13.85 -0.17 4.25
N CYS A 195 13.18 0.36 5.26
CA CYS A 195 13.78 1.30 6.21
C CYS A 195 14.92 0.67 7.01
N SER A 196 14.80 -0.61 7.42
CA SER A 196 15.88 -1.28 8.14
C SER A 196 17.11 -1.54 7.28
N MET A 197 16.90 -1.77 5.97
CA MET A 197 17.99 -2.06 5.01
C MET A 197 18.65 -0.80 4.43
N LEU A 198 17.88 0.25 4.15
CA LEU A 198 18.37 1.47 3.49
C LEU A 198 18.58 2.66 4.43
N GLY A 199 18.03 2.60 5.66
CA GLY A 199 17.97 3.72 6.58
C GLY A 199 17.04 4.84 6.12
N PHE A 200 17.02 5.93 6.89
CA PHE A 200 16.23 7.11 6.55
C PHE A 200 16.92 7.95 5.48
N LYS A 201 16.19 8.27 4.41
CA LYS A 201 16.66 9.18 3.37
C LYS A 201 16.51 10.62 3.85
N MET A 202 17.44 11.49 3.44
CA MET A 202 17.37 12.94 3.63
C MET A 202 16.95 13.66 2.35
N GLN A 203 16.19 12.97 1.49
CA GLN A 203 15.65 13.53 0.26
C GLN A 203 14.34 12.84 -0.08
N TYR A 204 13.49 13.51 -0.88
CA TYR A 204 12.38 12.85 -1.56
C TYR A 204 12.16 13.42 -2.96
N ASN A 205 11.75 12.55 -3.89
CA ASN A 205 11.44 12.93 -5.25
C ASN A 205 10.01 13.47 -5.36
N LYS A 206 9.89 14.77 -5.63
CA LYS A 206 8.58 15.40 -5.79
C LYS A 206 7.82 14.89 -7.02
N GLN A 207 8.46 14.26 -8.01
CA GLN A 207 7.69 13.66 -9.13
C GLN A 207 6.85 12.46 -8.69
N MET A 208 7.32 11.72 -7.68
CA MET A 208 6.63 10.60 -7.04
C MET A 208 5.63 11.08 -5.99
N TYR A 209 6.05 12.01 -5.13
CA TYR A 209 5.32 12.40 -3.92
C TYR A 209 4.54 13.74 -4.03
N ASN A 210 4.47 14.39 -5.19
CA ASN A 210 3.75 15.67 -5.30
C ASN A 210 2.25 15.54 -4.99
N ASP A 211 1.65 16.70 -4.70
CA ASP A 211 0.21 16.95 -4.57
C ASP A 211 -0.55 16.83 -5.91
N LYS A 212 -0.19 15.85 -6.77
CA LYS A 212 -0.93 15.54 -7.99
C LYS A 212 -2.29 14.94 -7.58
N PRO A 213 -3.39 15.26 -8.28
CA PRO A 213 -4.71 14.64 -8.06
C PRO A 213 -4.77 13.15 -8.43
N ALA A 214 -3.62 12.46 -8.51
CA ALA A 214 -3.49 11.04 -8.81
C ALA A 214 -4.16 10.16 -7.74
N TYR A 215 -4.40 10.69 -6.54
CA TYR A 215 -5.09 10.01 -5.44
C TYR A 215 -6.59 10.35 -5.40
N PHE A 216 -7.29 10.13 -6.52
CA PHE A 216 -8.72 10.42 -6.66
C PHE A 216 -9.08 11.88 -6.36
N GLY A 217 -8.22 12.82 -6.79
CA GLY A 217 -8.40 14.25 -6.51
C GLY A 217 -7.99 14.72 -5.12
N LYS A 218 -7.46 13.83 -4.25
CA LYS A 218 -6.93 14.16 -2.92
C LYS A 218 -5.40 14.25 -2.94
N ASP A 219 -4.83 14.88 -1.91
CA ASP A 219 -3.39 14.91 -1.65
C ASP A 219 -2.93 13.54 -1.06
N LEU A 220 -1.77 13.04 -1.48
CA LEU A 220 -1.13 11.85 -0.91
C LEU A 220 -1.00 11.93 0.61
N PHE A 221 -0.59 13.10 1.13
CA PHE A 221 -0.44 13.29 2.58
C PHE A 221 -1.79 13.11 3.31
N TYR A 222 -2.88 13.56 2.71
CA TYR A 222 -4.22 13.33 3.24
C TYR A 222 -4.56 11.83 3.25
N VAL A 223 -4.28 11.10 2.16
CA VAL A 223 -4.52 9.65 2.08
C VAL A 223 -3.74 8.89 3.15
N LEU A 224 -2.45 9.19 3.30
CA LEU A 224 -1.60 8.56 4.32
C LEU A 224 -2.09 8.85 5.74
N THR A 225 -2.62 10.04 5.98
CA THR A 225 -3.17 10.42 7.28
C THR A 225 -4.47 9.67 7.58
N GLN A 226 -5.37 9.52 6.60
CA GLN A 226 -6.59 8.72 6.76
C GLN A 226 -6.29 7.24 7.00
N ALA A 227 -5.23 6.70 6.37
CA ALA A 227 -4.76 5.34 6.59
C ALA A 227 -3.89 5.17 7.86
N ASN A 228 -3.78 6.20 8.71
CA ASN A 228 -2.96 6.24 9.92
C ASN A 228 -1.44 6.02 9.69
N ILE A 229 -0.97 6.05 8.45
CA ILE A 229 0.44 5.89 8.08
C ILE A 229 1.26 7.08 8.55
N THR A 230 0.74 8.31 8.40
CA THR A 230 1.39 9.52 8.90
C THR A 230 1.70 9.41 10.40
N ASN A 231 0.70 9.04 11.21
CA ASN A 231 0.88 8.90 12.66
C ASN A 231 1.88 7.79 13.01
N ASN A 232 1.85 6.67 12.29
CA ASN A 232 2.80 5.58 12.47
C ASN A 232 4.25 6.01 12.16
N ILE A 233 4.46 6.86 11.16
CA ILE A 233 5.81 7.39 10.85
C ILE A 233 6.25 8.37 11.92
N LEU A 234 5.38 9.31 12.30
CA LEU A 234 5.71 10.33 13.29
C LEU A 234 5.97 9.69 14.67
N SER A 235 5.29 8.59 15.01
CA SER A 235 5.50 7.85 16.27
C SER A 235 6.82 7.07 16.32
N MET A 236 7.48 6.84 15.16
CA MET A 236 8.84 6.27 15.11
C MET A 236 9.92 7.30 15.43
N MET A 237 9.58 8.59 15.47
CA MET A 237 10.57 9.64 15.76
C MET A 237 11.00 9.60 17.23
N PRO A 238 12.25 9.99 17.55
CA PRO A 238 12.72 10.00 18.93
C PRO A 238 11.84 10.85 19.87
N PRO A 239 11.73 10.48 21.16
CA PRO A 239 11.01 11.30 22.13
C PRO A 239 11.53 12.75 22.16
N GLY A 240 10.61 13.71 22.13
CA GLY A 240 10.95 15.14 22.08
C GLY A 240 11.28 15.67 20.70
N PHE A 241 11.31 14.83 19.65
CA PHE A 241 11.43 15.29 18.27
C PHE A 241 10.18 16.06 17.81
N ILE A 242 8.99 15.61 18.22
CA ILE A 242 7.70 16.30 18.01
C ILE A 242 7.14 16.68 19.38
N ILE A 243 6.74 17.94 19.54
CA ILE A 243 6.38 18.52 20.85
C ILE A 243 4.93 19.03 20.86
N SER A 244 4.44 19.54 19.74
CA SER A 244 3.16 20.24 19.62
C SER A 244 1.95 19.30 19.46
N VAL A 245 2.20 18.03 19.12
CA VAL A 245 1.17 17.01 18.92
C VAL A 245 1.48 15.82 19.81
N ASP A 246 0.48 15.39 20.58
CA ASP A 246 0.57 14.14 21.33
C ASP A 246 0.39 12.97 20.36
N ILE A 247 1.50 12.33 20.01
CA ILE A 247 1.50 11.16 19.13
C ILE A 247 1.67 9.93 20.02
N PRO A 248 0.67 9.04 20.07
CA PRO A 248 0.76 7.81 20.84
C PRO A 248 2.01 7.03 20.40
N LYS A 249 2.78 6.56 21.38
CA LYS A 249 3.93 5.69 21.10
C LYS A 249 3.46 4.43 20.36
N PRO A 250 4.29 3.84 19.50
CA PRO A 250 4.00 2.52 18.94
C PRO A 250 3.70 1.56 20.10
N LYS A 251 2.59 0.84 20.01
CA LYS A 251 2.25 -0.20 20.98
C LYS A 251 3.37 -1.23 21.02
N THR A 252 3.76 -1.62 22.22
CA THR A 252 4.67 -2.73 22.44
C THR A 252 4.05 -4.04 21.96
N GLU A 253 4.86 -5.07 21.72
CA GLU A 253 4.35 -6.41 21.33
C GLU A 253 3.31 -6.92 22.33
N GLU A 254 3.51 -6.68 23.63
CA GLU A 254 2.59 -7.07 24.71
C GLU A 254 1.26 -6.32 24.64
N GLU A 255 1.27 -5.03 24.29
CA GLU A 255 0.06 -4.22 24.10
C GLU A 255 -0.70 -4.64 22.84
N ILE A 256 0.02 -4.94 21.75
CA ILE A 256 -0.59 -5.45 20.50
C ILE A 256 -1.24 -6.82 20.75
N GLU A 257 -0.58 -7.73 21.46
CA GLU A 257 -1.14 -9.04 21.81
C GLU A 257 -2.37 -8.92 22.73
N ALA A 258 -2.36 -7.97 23.66
CA ALA A 258 -3.49 -7.71 24.55
C ALA A 258 -4.72 -7.20 23.79
N ASP A 259 -4.51 -6.28 22.84
CA ASP A 259 -5.58 -5.74 22.01
C ASP A 259 -6.17 -6.82 21.08
N ILE A 260 -5.32 -7.60 20.42
CA ILE A 260 -5.76 -8.72 19.56
C ILE A 260 -6.59 -9.71 20.38
N LYS A 261 -6.19 -10.03 21.62
CA LYS A 261 -6.96 -10.92 22.50
C LYS A 261 -8.29 -10.31 22.92
N ALA A 262 -8.32 -9.01 23.20
CA ALA A 262 -9.54 -8.30 23.57
C ALA A 262 -10.53 -8.24 22.40
N ASP A 263 -10.04 -7.96 21.19
CA ASP A 263 -10.84 -7.93 19.96
C ASP A 263 -11.43 -9.31 19.66
N ILE A 264 -10.61 -10.37 19.71
CA ILE A 264 -11.07 -11.76 19.54
C ILE A 264 -12.11 -12.14 20.59
N GLN A 265 -11.95 -11.72 21.84
CA GLN A 265 -12.96 -11.96 22.89
C GLN A 265 -14.26 -11.21 22.61
N SER A 266 -14.18 -9.95 22.19
CA SER A 266 -15.36 -9.15 21.87
C SER A 266 -16.13 -9.70 20.66
N GLU A 267 -15.43 -10.22 19.64
CA GLU A 267 -16.04 -10.85 18.47
C GLU A 267 -16.66 -12.21 18.83
N ALA A 268 -16.03 -12.97 19.74
CA ALA A 268 -16.60 -14.21 20.25
C ALA A 268 -17.86 -13.95 21.07
N GLU A 269 -17.87 -12.92 21.92
CA GLU A 269 -19.02 -12.53 22.75
C GLU A 269 -20.19 -11.99 21.91
N ALA A 270 -19.91 -11.22 20.85
CA ALA A 270 -20.90 -10.74 19.90
C ALA A 270 -21.59 -11.90 19.15
N ASN A 271 -20.81 -12.90 18.70
CA ASN A 271 -21.35 -14.07 18.00
C ASN A 271 -22.14 -15.04 18.92
N THR A 272 -21.84 -15.09 20.22
CA THR A 272 -22.67 -15.85 21.18
C THR A 272 -24.01 -15.19 21.44
N ASN A 273 -24.09 -13.86 21.48
CA ASN A 273 -25.35 -13.15 21.72
C ASN A 273 -26.34 -13.23 20.54
N ASP A 274 -25.86 -13.36 19.30
CA ASP A 274 -26.73 -13.57 18.14
C ASP A 274 -27.30 -15.00 18.06
N SER A 275 -26.66 -15.97 18.74
CA SER A 275 -27.11 -17.37 18.78
C SER A 275 -28.15 -17.68 19.88
N GLU A 276 -28.39 -16.75 20.81
CA GLU A 276 -29.37 -16.91 21.90
C GLU A 276 -30.72 -16.22 21.62
N THR A 277 -30.90 -15.61 20.44
CA THR A 277 -32.14 -14.93 20.02
C THR A 277 -32.94 -15.61 18.91
N GLU A 278 -32.67 -16.87 18.57
CA GLU A 278 -33.56 -17.71 17.73
C GLU A 278 -34.42 -18.70 18.55
#